data_AF-A0A1X1QTZ3-F1
#
_entry.id   AF-A0A1X1QTZ3-F1
#
_cell.length_a   1.000
_cell.length_b   1.000
_cell.length_c   1.000
_cell.angle_alpha   90.00
_cell.angle_beta   90.00
_cell.angle_gamma   90.00
#
_symmetry.space_group_name_H-M   'P 1'
#
loop_
_entity.id
_entity.type
_entity.pdbx_description
1 polymer ?
#
loop_
_entity_poly.entity_id
_entity_poly.type
_entity_poly.pdbx_seq_one_letter_code
_entity_poly.pdbx_strand_id
1 'polypeptide(L)'
;MLYQKLNEVKCFYEDKPIVPEEEEIRQAFALSLVDIARYCLDNKINAKNIDTVKLLMFSVPHLLSIRKFAVRLDMYFHACMLIIHGEDSSTVTIETIRNTAKVTIHLFHKFPSQHLVVYGYLKGYQESLEANSRL
;
A
#
# COMPACT_ATOMS: atom_id res chain seq x y z
N MET A 1 12.63 4.28 0.61
CA MET A 1 11.36 5.05 0.58
C MET A 1 10.29 4.47 1.50
N LEU A 2 9.74 3.26 1.27
CA LEU A 2 8.65 2.72 2.13
C LEU A 2 9.04 2.54 3.60
N TYR A 3 10.22 2.00 3.87
CA TYR A 3 10.72 1.87 5.24
C TYR A 3 10.89 3.24 5.94
N GLN A 4 11.32 4.27 5.23
CA GLN A 4 11.42 5.62 5.76
C GLN A 4 10.04 6.18 6.11
N LYS A 5 9.07 6.08 5.19
CA LYS A 5 7.68 6.49 5.45
C LYS A 5 7.07 5.75 6.62
N LEU A 6 7.27 4.44 6.72
CA LEU A 6 6.82 3.66 7.87
C LEU A 6 7.37 4.18 9.20
N ASN A 7 8.62 4.65 9.23
CA ASN A 7 9.21 5.27 10.41
C ASN A 7 8.62 6.66 10.71
N GLU A 8 8.36 7.48 9.69
CA GLU A 8 7.66 8.76 9.85
C GLU A 8 6.27 8.56 10.43
N VAL A 9 5.52 7.57 9.95
CA VAL A 9 4.14 7.38 10.39
C VAL A 9 4.05 6.89 11.85
N LYS A 10 5.13 6.34 12.43
CA LYS A 10 5.15 5.86 13.82
C LYS A 10 4.66 6.92 14.81
N CYS A 11 4.97 8.20 14.58
CA CYS A 11 4.59 9.28 15.49
C CYS A 11 3.07 9.53 15.56
N PHE A 12 2.29 9.05 14.58
CA PHE A 12 0.84 9.19 14.56
C PHE A 12 0.10 8.07 15.31
N TYR A 13 0.83 7.16 15.95
CA TYR A 13 0.27 6.02 16.66
C TYR A 13 0.81 5.97 18.10
N GLU A 14 -0.10 5.90 19.07
CA GLU A 14 0.20 6.03 20.50
C GLU A 14 0.87 4.77 21.10
N ASP A 15 0.61 3.60 20.53
CA ASP A 15 1.21 2.32 20.95
C ASP A 15 2.54 2.05 20.23
N LYS A 16 3.50 1.37 20.89
CA LYS A 16 4.74 0.85 20.27
C LYS A 16 4.38 -0.01 19.05
N PRO A 17 4.51 0.50 17.82
CA PRO A 17 3.97 -0.19 16.68
C PRO A 17 4.94 -1.30 16.24
N ILE A 18 4.40 -2.48 15.94
CA ILE A 18 5.13 -3.55 15.26
C ILE A 18 5.25 -3.13 13.79
N VAL A 19 6.35 -2.43 13.49
CA VAL A 19 6.67 -1.97 12.14
C VAL A 19 7.57 -3.00 11.47
N PRO A 20 7.29 -3.36 10.21
CA PRO A 20 8.18 -4.20 9.43
C PRO A 20 9.58 -3.63 9.35
N GLU A 21 10.57 -4.50 9.53
CA GLU A 21 11.96 -4.17 9.26
C GLU A 21 12.20 -4.03 7.76
N GLU A 22 13.23 -3.28 7.39
CA GLU A 22 13.56 -3.03 5.98
C GLU A 22 13.80 -4.33 5.20
N GLU A 23 14.45 -5.30 5.83
CA GLU A 23 14.71 -6.62 5.23
C GLU A 23 13.41 -7.38 4.96
N GLU A 24 12.43 -7.30 5.86
CA GLU A 24 11.14 -7.96 5.70
C GLU A 24 10.33 -7.34 4.57
N ILE A 25 10.39 -6.01 4.45
CA ILE A 25 9.81 -5.28 3.31
C ILE A 25 10.47 -5.76 2.01
N ARG A 26 11.81 -5.78 1.97
CA ARG A 26 12.57 -6.22 0.80
C ARG A 26 12.21 -7.66 0.41
N GLN A 27 12.12 -8.56 1.38
CA GLN A 27 11.72 -9.94 1.17
C GLN A 27 10.28 -10.05 0.65
N ALA A 28 9.34 -9.30 1.22
CA ALA A 28 7.95 -9.29 0.77
C ALA A 28 7.82 -8.83 -0.69
N PHE A 29 8.59 -7.82 -1.10
CA PHE A 29 8.65 -7.40 -2.51
C PHE A 29 9.31 -8.44 -3.41
N ALA A 30 10.39 -9.09 -2.97
CA ALA A 30 11.04 -10.12 -3.77
C ALA A 30 10.09 -11.31 -4.02
N LEU A 31 9.33 -11.73 -3.01
CA LEU A 31 8.33 -12.79 -3.13
C LEU A 31 7.17 -12.38 -4.04
N SER A 32 6.76 -11.10 -4.00
CA SER A 32 5.64 -10.61 -4.80
C SER A 32 5.92 -10.56 -6.30
N LEU A 33 7.20 -10.57 -6.72
CA LEU A 33 7.58 -10.58 -8.14
C LEU A 33 6.97 -11.77 -8.90
N VAL A 34 6.85 -12.93 -8.25
CA VAL A 34 6.26 -14.14 -8.88
C VAL A 34 4.77 -13.93 -9.15
N ASP A 35 4.04 -13.36 -8.18
CA ASP A 35 2.61 -13.09 -8.32
C ASP A 35 2.35 -11.96 -9.31
N ILE A 36 3.20 -10.93 -9.34
CA ILE A 36 3.16 -9.86 -10.33
C ILE A 36 3.38 -10.42 -11.74
N ALA A 37 4.38 -11.29 -11.92
CA ALA A 37 4.66 -11.92 -13.22
C ALA A 37 3.47 -12.76 -13.68
N ARG A 38 2.88 -13.57 -12.79
CA ARG A 38 1.68 -14.36 -13.09
C ARG A 38 0.50 -13.47 -13.46
N TYR A 39 0.23 -12.45 -12.66
CA TYR A 39 -0.82 -11.47 -12.94
C TYR A 39 -0.63 -10.79 -14.31
N CYS A 40 0.61 -10.43 -14.66
CA CYS A 40 0.92 -9.83 -15.97
C CYS A 40 0.62 -10.80 -17.12
N LEU A 41 1.01 -12.07 -16.99
CA LEU A 41 0.74 -13.09 -18.00
C LEU A 41 -0.76 -13.33 -18.17
N ASP A 42 -1.47 -13.56 -17.07
CA ASP A 42 -2.90 -13.89 -17.07
C ASP A 42 -3.75 -12.77 -17.67
N ASN A 43 -3.35 -11.51 -17.45
CA ASN A 43 -4.08 -10.33 -17.90
C ASN A 43 -3.48 -9.68 -19.15
N LYS A 44 -2.45 -10.29 -19.76
CA LYS A 44 -1.72 -9.75 -20.92
C LYS A 44 -1.23 -8.31 -20.71
N ILE A 45 -0.78 -8.00 -19.50
CA ILE A 45 -0.24 -6.70 -19.12
C ILE A 45 1.28 -6.70 -19.36
N ASN A 46 1.80 -5.68 -20.02
CA ASN A 46 3.24 -5.46 -20.08
C ASN A 46 3.75 -5.08 -18.68
N ALA A 47 4.77 -5.80 -18.16
CA ALA A 47 5.31 -5.55 -16.83
C ALA A 47 5.77 -4.09 -16.61
N LYS A 48 6.18 -3.39 -17.68
CA LYS A 48 6.53 -1.95 -17.63
C LYS A 48 5.34 -1.04 -17.28
N ASN A 49 4.11 -1.53 -17.42
CA ASN A 49 2.87 -0.79 -17.14
C ASN A 49 2.36 -1.07 -15.72
N ILE A 50 3.08 -1.84 -14.91
CA ILE A 50 2.73 -2.04 -13.51
C ILE A 50 3.12 -0.77 -12.74
N ASP A 51 2.12 -0.13 -12.14
CA ASP A 51 2.34 1.07 -11.33
C ASP A 51 2.75 0.76 -9.90
N THR A 52 3.23 1.80 -9.20
CA THR A 52 3.69 1.73 -7.82
C THR A 52 2.59 1.24 -6.87
N VAL A 53 1.32 1.60 -7.10
CA VAL A 53 0.19 1.16 -6.27
C VAL A 53 0.05 -0.36 -6.34
N LYS A 54 0.07 -0.94 -7.55
CA LYS A 54 0.05 -2.40 -7.72
C LYS A 54 1.22 -3.06 -7.00
N LEU A 55 2.44 -2.56 -7.19
CA LEU A 55 3.64 -3.13 -6.54
C LEU A 55 3.49 -3.16 -5.01
N LEU A 56 3.03 -2.05 -4.41
CA LEU A 56 2.83 -1.93 -2.97
C LEU A 56 1.75 -2.89 -2.44
N MET A 57 0.72 -3.17 -3.25
CA MET A 57 -0.38 -4.05 -2.83
C MET A 57 -0.03 -5.52 -2.97
N PHE A 58 0.73 -5.89 -4.00
CA PHE A 58 1.21 -7.25 -4.20
C PHE A 58 2.14 -7.73 -3.08
N SER A 59 2.84 -6.84 -2.37
CA SER A 59 3.71 -7.23 -1.25
C SER A 59 2.95 -7.48 0.06
N VAL A 60 1.71 -6.99 0.21
CA VAL A 60 0.95 -7.07 1.48
C VAL A 60 0.74 -8.52 1.95
N PRO A 61 0.30 -9.48 1.11
CA PRO A 61 0.11 -10.87 1.54
C PRO A 61 1.43 -11.51 2.00
N HIS A 62 2.54 -11.21 1.33
CA HIS A 62 3.86 -11.74 1.66
C HIS A 62 4.39 -11.16 2.97
N LEU A 63 4.16 -9.87 3.19
CA LEU A 63 4.52 -9.20 4.43
C LEU A 63 3.78 -9.80 5.64
N LEU A 64 2.49 -10.11 5.48
CA LEU A 64 1.70 -10.80 6.51
C LEU A 64 2.15 -12.23 6.75
N SER A 65 2.63 -12.92 5.70
CA SER A 65 3.19 -14.27 5.80
C SER A 65 4.47 -14.28 6.65
N ILE A 66 5.37 -13.32 6.44
CA ILE A 66 6.64 -13.19 7.18
C ILE A 66 6.39 -12.98 8.68
N ARG A 67 5.44 -12.11 9.03
CA ARG A 67 5.17 -11.70 10.43
C ARG A 67 3.92 -12.35 11.04
N LYS A 68 3.32 -13.35 10.40
CA LYS A 68 2.10 -14.05 10.86
C LYS A 68 1.02 -13.09 11.41
N PHE A 69 0.66 -12.05 10.65
CA PHE A 69 -0.34 -11.02 11.03
C PHE A 69 0.05 -10.03 12.15
N ALA A 70 1.29 -10.04 12.64
CA ALA A 70 1.74 -9.04 13.63
C ALA A 70 1.94 -7.64 13.04
N VAL A 71 1.90 -7.49 11.71
CA VAL A 71 2.09 -6.20 11.04
C VAL A 71 0.83 -5.36 11.16
N ARG A 72 1.01 -4.13 11.60
CA ARG A 72 -0.04 -3.12 11.59
C ARG A 72 -0.32 -2.61 10.19
N LEU A 73 -1.31 -3.23 9.54
CA LEU A 73 -1.69 -2.92 8.17
C LEU A 73 -2.15 -1.47 7.97
N ASP A 74 -2.76 -0.81 8.96
CA ASP A 74 -3.08 0.62 8.88
C ASP A 74 -1.84 1.46 8.67
N MET A 75 -0.77 1.18 9.42
CA MET A 75 0.48 1.91 9.27
C MET A 75 1.11 1.67 7.91
N TYR A 76 1.06 0.41 7.45
CA TYR A 76 1.55 0.04 6.13
C TYR A 76 0.79 0.79 5.03
N PHE A 77 -0.54 0.78 5.08
CA PHE A 77 -1.35 1.49 4.10
C PHE A 77 -1.21 3.00 4.21
N HIS A 78 -1.07 3.58 5.41
CA HIS A 78 -0.74 4.99 5.58
C HIS A 78 0.60 5.34 4.91
N ALA A 79 1.64 4.55 5.13
CA ALA A 79 2.94 4.76 4.48
C ALA A 79 2.86 4.62 2.95
N CYS A 80 2.07 3.67 2.45
CA CYS A 80 1.80 3.53 1.02
C CYS A 80 1.12 4.77 0.45
N MET A 81 0.15 5.33 1.17
CA MET A 81 -0.54 6.56 0.76
C MET A 81 0.40 7.76 0.70
N LEU A 82 1.31 7.91 1.66
CA LEU A 82 2.33 8.97 1.61
C LEU A 82 3.26 8.82 0.40
N ILE A 83 3.57 7.60 -0.02
CA ILE A 83 4.33 7.34 -1.25
C ILE A 83 3.53 7.72 -2.49
N ILE A 84 2.25 7.33 -2.53
CA ILE A 84 1.39 7.54 -3.70
C ILE A 84 1.14 9.03 -3.94
N HIS A 85 0.98 9.82 -2.88
CA HIS A 85 0.64 11.24 -2.98
C HIS A 85 1.83 12.19 -2.97
N GLY A 86 3.02 11.71 -2.56
CA GLY A 86 4.17 12.59 -2.32
C GLY A 86 3.95 13.51 -1.12
N GLU A 87 5.01 14.23 -0.72
CA GLU A 87 4.95 15.15 0.42
C GLU A 87 4.18 16.46 0.11
N ASP A 88 3.94 16.75 -1.17
CA ASP A 88 3.48 18.06 -1.66
C ASP A 88 1.97 18.17 -1.96
N SER A 89 1.16 17.18 -1.58
CA SER A 89 -0.29 17.27 -1.76
C SER A 89 -0.90 18.22 -0.72
N SER A 90 -0.91 19.52 -1.03
CA SER A 90 -1.65 20.56 -0.29
C SER A 90 -3.16 20.27 -0.16
N THR A 91 -3.65 19.29 -0.92
CA THR A 91 -5.04 18.84 -0.98
C THR A 91 -5.36 17.63 -0.10
N VAL A 92 -4.36 16.86 0.38
CA VAL A 92 -4.60 15.63 1.14
C VAL A 92 -4.12 15.79 2.58
N THR A 93 -5.08 15.85 3.51
CA THR A 93 -4.77 15.92 4.95
C THR A 93 -4.34 14.54 5.49
N ILE A 94 -3.54 14.55 6.56
CA ILE A 94 -3.16 13.33 7.30
C ILE A 94 -4.39 12.56 7.78
N GLU A 95 -5.46 13.26 8.16
CA GLU A 95 -6.74 12.68 8.56
C GLU A 95 -7.35 11.84 7.42
N THR A 96 -7.34 12.39 6.20
CA THR A 96 -7.83 11.69 5.01
C THR A 96 -6.99 10.45 4.71
N ILE A 97 -5.66 10.56 4.79
CA ILE A 97 -4.77 9.40 4.61
C ILE A 97 -5.08 8.29 5.61
N ARG A 98 -5.24 8.67 6.89
CA ARG A 98 -5.58 7.72 7.96
C ARG A 98 -6.92 7.04 7.70
N ASN A 99 -7.92 7.77 7.24
CA ASN A 99 -9.24 7.21 6.92
C ASN A 99 -9.19 6.28 5.71
N THR A 100 -8.47 6.65 4.65
CA THR A 100 -8.22 5.78 3.50
C THR A 100 -7.51 4.49 3.93
N ALA A 101 -6.51 4.57 4.80
CA ALA A 101 -5.83 3.39 5.34
C ALA A 101 -6.78 2.46 6.11
N LYS A 102 -7.69 3.00 6.92
CA LYS A 102 -8.72 2.20 7.63
C LYS A 102 -9.66 1.48 6.66
N VAL A 103 -10.13 2.17 5.61
CA VAL A 103 -10.98 1.55 4.57
C VAL A 103 -10.21 0.44 3.89
N THR A 104 -8.94 0.68 3.55
CA THR A 104 -8.08 -0.29 2.90
C THR A 104 -7.91 -1.58 3.73
N ILE A 105 -7.72 -1.48 5.04
CA ILE A 105 -7.70 -2.64 5.94
C ILE A 105 -9.03 -3.40 5.90
N HIS A 106 -10.15 -2.68 5.94
CA HIS A 106 -11.46 -3.29 5.90
C HIS A 106 -11.66 -4.07 4.60
N LEU A 107 -11.31 -3.48 3.46
CA LEU A 107 -11.37 -4.12 2.14
C LEU A 107 -10.45 -5.34 2.09
N PHE A 108 -9.23 -5.21 2.61
CA PHE A 108 -8.25 -6.29 2.67
C PHE A 108 -8.77 -7.51 3.43
N HIS A 109 -9.45 -7.33 4.57
CA HIS A 109 -9.97 -8.46 5.34
C HIS A 109 -11.28 -9.06 4.79
N LYS A 110 -12.03 -8.31 3.98
CA LYS A 110 -13.41 -8.67 3.60
C LYS A 110 -13.54 -9.51 2.31
N PHE A 111 -12.59 -9.42 1.37
CA PHE A 111 -12.76 -9.98 0.02
C PHE A 111 -11.67 -10.99 -0.38
N PRO A 112 -11.97 -12.05 -1.15
CA PRO A 112 -10.97 -12.92 -1.78
C PRO A 112 -10.15 -12.15 -2.84
N SER A 113 -8.87 -12.48 -3.01
CA SER A 113 -7.87 -11.69 -3.76
C SER A 113 -7.72 -10.26 -3.24
N GLN A 114 -7.52 -10.18 -1.92
CA GLN A 114 -7.49 -9.00 -1.05
C GLN A 114 -6.71 -7.79 -1.62
N HIS A 115 -5.57 -8.04 -2.27
CA HIS A 115 -4.69 -7.00 -2.79
C HIS A 115 -5.24 -6.29 -4.04
N LEU A 116 -6.04 -6.96 -4.89
CA LEU A 116 -6.59 -6.34 -6.11
C LEU A 116 -7.75 -5.38 -5.82
N VAL A 117 -8.60 -5.72 -4.85
CA VAL A 117 -9.70 -4.84 -4.40
C VAL A 117 -9.13 -3.58 -3.76
N VAL A 118 -8.14 -3.77 -2.89
CA VAL A 118 -7.41 -2.65 -2.29
C VAL A 118 -6.73 -1.80 -3.36
N TYR A 119 -6.04 -2.42 -4.31
CA TYR A 119 -5.44 -1.71 -5.44
C TYR A 119 -6.47 -0.85 -6.17
N GLY A 120 -7.63 -1.41 -6.52
CA GLY A 120 -8.68 -0.67 -7.23
C GLY A 120 -9.17 0.55 -6.44
N TYR A 121 -9.36 0.40 -5.13
CA TYR A 121 -9.74 1.50 -4.24
C TYR A 121 -8.66 2.60 -4.19
N LEU A 122 -7.40 2.23 -3.94
CA LEU A 122 -6.30 3.18 -3.87
C LEU A 122 -6.05 3.90 -5.20
N LYS A 123 -6.17 3.16 -6.31
CA LYS A 123 -6.00 3.73 -7.65
C LYS A 123 -7.11 4.71 -8.00
N GLY A 124 -8.37 4.35 -7.75
CA GLY A 124 -9.51 5.25 -7.97
C GLY A 124 -9.42 6.51 -7.11
N TYR A 125 -8.95 6.38 -5.87
CA TYR A 125 -8.70 7.53 -5.01
C TYR A 125 -7.58 8.43 -5.55
N GLN A 126 -6.45 7.85 -5.98
CA GLN A 126 -5.35 8.59 -6.62
C GLN A 126 -5.84 9.35 -7.87
N GLU A 127 -6.53 8.67 -8.78
CA GLU A 127 -7.05 9.28 -10.02
C GLU A 127 -8.06 10.38 -9.74
N SER A 128 -8.91 10.24 -8.72
CA SER A 128 -9.84 11.28 -8.30
C SER A 128 -9.12 12.54 -7.82
N LEU A 129 -8.00 12.40 -7.11
CA LEU A 129 -7.21 13.54 -6.66
C LEU A 129 -6.50 14.23 -7.82
N GLU A 130 -5.93 13.44 -8.74
CA GLU A 130 -5.30 13.98 -9.95
C GLU A 130 -6.31 14.74 -10.82
N ALA A 131 -7.54 14.25 -10.95
CA ALA A 131 -8.60 14.95 -11.67
C ALA A 131 -8.96 16.30 -11.02
N ASN A 132 -9.06 16.35 -9.70
CA ASN A 132 -9.39 17.57 -8.96
C ASN A 132 -8.26 18.61 -8.95
N SER A 133 -7.00 18.18 -9.06
CA SER A 133 -5.83 19.09 -9.15
C SER A 133 -5.67 19.78 -10.51
N ARG A 134 -6.44 19.37 -11.53
CA ARG A 134 -6.39 19.91 -12.89
C ARG A 134 -7.52 20.90 -13.21
N LEU A 135 -8.37 21.19 -12.24
CA LEU A 135 -9.43 22.21 -12.28
C LEU A 135 -8.96 23.49 -11.58
#